data_AF-A0A529ZGB3-F1
#
_entry.id   AF-A0A529ZGB3-F1
#
_cell.length_a   1.000
_cell.length_b   1.000
_cell.length_c   1.000
_cell.angle_alpha   90.00
_cell.angle_beta   90.00
_cell.angle_gamma   90.00
#
_symmetry.space_group_name_H-M   'P 1'
#
loop_
_entity.id
_entity.type
_entity.pdbx_description
1 polymer ?
#
loop_
_entity_poly.entity_id
_entity_poly.type
_entity_poly.pdbx_seq_one_letter_code
_entity_poly.pdbx_strand_id
1 'polypeptide(L)'
;AALIAAAWYLPRWARAPHNWTAGGRIVSKLGKLRDIFTEATGRSRYGWWWTIANWALKLGVQGWLLAMLLNTSFQTAFPGAVGAEAAAILPVQGVAGFGTYEAGAAAALLYSGIAMKDGLQAALALHLFILCSAVATGAIAWLF
;
A
#
# COMPACT_ATOMS: atom_id res chain seq x y z
N ALA A 1 3.44 16.10 -8.99
CA ALA A 1 4.70 16.84 -9.28
C ALA A 1 5.63 16.91 -8.06
N ALA A 2 5.20 17.50 -6.93
CA ALA A 2 6.04 17.68 -5.74
C ALA A 2 6.62 16.38 -5.15
N LEU A 3 5.83 15.30 -5.08
CA LEU A 3 6.29 13.99 -4.59
C LEU A 3 7.39 13.38 -5.47
N ILE A 4 7.26 13.52 -6.79
CA ILE A 4 8.25 13.02 -7.76
C ILE A 4 9.54 13.84 -7.64
N ALA A 5 9.42 15.16 -7.53
CA ALA A 5 10.56 16.04 -7.31
C ALA A 5 11.27 15.71 -5.99
N ALA A 6 10.54 15.53 -4.90
CA ALA A 6 11.09 15.12 -3.61
C ALA A 6 11.79 13.75 -3.71
N ALA A 7 11.16 12.75 -4.32
CA ALA A 7 11.75 11.42 -4.50
C ALA A 7 13.08 11.44 -5.29
N TRP A 8 13.25 12.39 -6.21
CA TRP A 8 14.46 12.54 -7.02
C TRP A 8 15.54 13.42 -6.40
N TYR A 9 15.14 14.45 -5.63
CA TYR A 9 16.05 15.48 -5.12
C TYR A 9 16.55 15.15 -3.70
N LEU A 10 15.69 14.58 -2.85
CA LEU A 10 16.02 14.22 -1.47
C LEU A 10 17.21 13.24 -1.37
N PRO A 11 17.32 12.17 -2.19
CA PRO A 11 18.46 11.26 -2.14
C PRO A 11 19.78 11.91 -2.58
N ARG A 12 19.71 12.87 -3.51
CA ARG A 12 20.89 13.61 -3.99
C ARG A 12 21.39 14.58 -2.93
N TRP A 13 20.48 15.32 -2.30
CA TRP A 13 20.79 16.22 -1.19
C TRP A 13 21.34 15.47 0.02
N ALA A 14 20.75 14.32 0.38
CA ALA A 14 21.17 13.52 1.53
C ALA A 14 22.60 12.96 1.35
N ARG A 15 22.96 12.54 0.13
CA ARG A 15 24.28 11.99 -0.20
C ARG A 15 25.36 13.05 -0.47
N ALA A 16 25.00 14.33 -0.54
CA ALA A 16 25.99 15.38 -0.75
C ALA A 16 26.88 15.55 0.49
N PRO A 17 28.19 15.81 0.31
CA PRO A 17 29.09 16.00 1.44
C PRO A 17 28.73 17.29 2.19
N HIS A 18 28.37 17.16 3.47
CA HIS A 18 28.02 18.29 4.33
C HIS A 18 28.80 18.25 5.64
N ASN A 19 29.47 19.35 6.00
CA ASN A 19 30.22 19.53 7.24
C ASN A 19 29.30 19.99 8.40
N TRP A 20 28.34 19.15 8.79
CA TRP A 20 27.34 19.51 9.82
C TRP A 20 27.69 19.02 11.23
N THR A 21 28.72 18.18 11.34
CA THR A 21 29.27 17.70 12.62
C THR A 21 30.03 18.79 13.38
N ALA A 22 30.39 19.91 12.73
CA ALA A 22 31.05 21.06 13.35
C ALA A 22 30.09 22.17 13.83
N GLY A 23 28.77 22.02 13.68
CA GLY A 23 27.77 23.03 14.03
C GLY A 23 27.11 22.84 15.41
N GLY A 24 26.36 23.84 15.87
CA GLY A 24 25.64 23.82 17.16
C GLY A 24 24.58 22.70 17.29
N ARG A 25 23.96 22.59 18.47
CA ARG A 25 23.07 21.47 18.88
C ARG A 25 21.93 21.14 17.91
N ILE A 26 21.43 22.13 17.16
CA ILE A 26 20.37 21.97 16.14
C ILE A 26 20.94 21.38 14.84
N VAL A 27 22.11 21.85 14.41
CA VAL A 27 22.80 21.38 13.19
C VAL A 27 23.22 19.92 13.32
N SER A 28 23.65 19.52 14.51
CA SER A 28 23.92 18.12 14.88
C SER A 28 22.69 17.20 14.71
N LYS A 29 21.49 17.65 15.12
CA LYS A 29 20.26 16.86 14.95
C LYS A 29 19.85 16.74 13.47
N LEU A 30 20.02 17.80 12.69
CA LEU A 30 19.80 17.78 11.24
C LEU A 30 20.79 16.85 10.51
N GLY A 31 22.04 16.77 11.00
CA GLY A 31 23.04 15.79 10.53
C GLY A 31 22.60 14.34 10.73
N LYS A 32 22.06 14.00 11.91
CA LYS A 32 21.51 12.66 12.17
C LYS A 32 20.33 12.33 11.25
N LEU A 33 19.43 13.28 11.03
CA LEU A 33 18.30 13.11 10.12
C LEU A 33 18.78 12.83 8.68
N ARG A 34 19.78 13.58 8.20
CA ARG A 34 20.43 13.32 6.91
C ARG A 34 21.03 11.93 6.84
N ASP A 35 21.77 11.50 7.86
CA ASP A 35 22.43 10.18 7.86
C ASP A 35 21.42 9.04 7.75
N ILE A 36 20.28 9.15 8.45
CA ILE A 36 19.14 8.23 8.32
C ILE A 36 18.60 8.22 6.88
N PHE A 37 18.41 9.39 6.26
CA PHE A 37 17.97 9.46 4.86
C PHE A 37 18.99 8.88 3.88
N THR A 38 20.29 9.08 4.13
CA THR A 38 21.37 8.52 3.30
C THR A 38 21.41 7.01 3.40
N GLU A 39 21.28 6.46 4.61
CA GLU A 39 21.21 5.01 4.84
C GLU A 39 19.95 4.40 4.19
N ALA A 40 18.78 5.01 4.43
CA ALA A 40 17.51 4.57 3.85
C ALA A 40 17.52 4.66 2.31
N THR A 41 18.16 5.68 1.73
CA THR A 41 18.23 5.86 0.27
C THR A 41 19.39 5.10 -0.40
N GLY A 42 20.38 4.63 0.35
CA GLY A 42 21.58 3.95 -0.16
C GLY A 42 21.28 2.60 -0.83
N ARG A 43 20.28 1.88 -0.34
CA ARG A 43 19.77 0.62 -0.94
C ARG A 43 18.38 0.75 -1.57
N SER A 44 17.89 1.97 -1.74
CA SER A 44 16.50 2.27 -2.15
C SER A 44 16.03 1.52 -3.41
N ARG A 45 16.92 1.24 -4.37
CA ARG A 45 16.58 0.47 -5.58
C ARG A 45 16.00 -0.91 -5.26
N TYR A 46 16.54 -1.62 -4.27
CA TYR A 46 16.05 -2.94 -3.87
C TYR A 46 14.75 -2.82 -3.06
N GLY A 47 14.63 -1.77 -2.25
CA GLY A 47 13.40 -1.46 -1.51
C GLY A 47 12.22 -1.15 -2.44
N TRP A 48 12.44 -0.43 -3.54
CA TRP A 48 11.41 -0.17 -4.55
C TRP A 48 10.96 -1.44 -5.25
N TRP A 49 11.90 -2.29 -5.69
CA TRP A 49 11.55 -3.59 -6.29
C TRP A 49 10.79 -4.48 -5.32
N TRP A 50 11.20 -4.52 -4.06
CA TRP A 50 10.50 -5.29 -3.03
C TRP A 50 9.08 -4.75 -2.78
N THR A 51 8.93 -3.42 -2.74
CA THR A 51 7.62 -2.78 -2.57
C THR A 51 6.69 -3.11 -3.75
N ILE A 52 7.20 -2.99 -4.99
CA ILE A 52 6.44 -3.33 -6.20
C ILE A 52 6.06 -4.81 -6.19
N ALA A 53 6.99 -5.71 -5.88
CA ALA A 53 6.73 -7.15 -5.83
C ALA A 53 5.67 -7.49 -4.78
N ASN A 54 5.78 -6.91 -3.57
CA ASN A 54 4.81 -7.11 -2.50
C ASN A 54 3.42 -6.60 -2.87
N TRP A 55 3.33 -5.40 -3.47
CA TRP A 55 2.06 -4.84 -3.93
C TRP A 55 1.46 -5.62 -5.09
N ALA A 56 2.27 -6.05 -6.05
CA ALA A 56 1.82 -6.86 -7.18
C ALA A 56 1.27 -8.22 -6.71
N LEU A 57 1.95 -8.88 -5.76
CA LEU A 57 1.47 -10.12 -5.16
C LEU A 57 0.15 -9.90 -4.42
N LYS A 58 0.08 -8.87 -3.58
CA LYS A 58 -1.15 -8.52 -2.83
C LYS A 58 -2.32 -8.29 -3.79
N LEU A 59 -2.18 -7.40 -4.76
CA LEU A 59 -3.23 -7.07 -5.73
C LEU A 59 -3.59 -8.26 -6.61
N GLY A 60 -2.60 -9.07 -7.02
CA GLY A 60 -2.81 -10.27 -7.82
C GLY A 60 -3.62 -11.32 -7.09
N VAL A 61 -3.26 -11.64 -5.83
CA VAL A 61 -4.01 -12.60 -5.01
C VAL A 61 -5.42 -12.11 -4.71
N GLN A 62 -5.59 -10.82 -4.39
CA GLN A 62 -6.92 -10.24 -4.15
C GLN A 62 -7.79 -10.27 -5.41
N GLY A 63 -7.24 -9.87 -6.56
CA GLY A 63 -7.96 -9.90 -7.84
C GLY A 63 -8.34 -11.31 -8.26
N TRP A 64 -7.47 -12.29 -8.01
CA TRP A 64 -7.79 -13.70 -8.27
C TRP A 64 -8.90 -14.21 -7.34
N LEU A 65 -8.82 -13.93 -6.04
CA LEU A 65 -9.87 -14.32 -5.11
C LEU A 65 -11.22 -13.68 -5.49
N LEU A 66 -11.24 -12.40 -5.87
CA LEU A 66 -12.46 -11.75 -6.39
C LEU A 66 -12.97 -12.43 -7.65
N ALA A 67 -12.10 -12.81 -8.59
CA ALA A 67 -12.49 -13.53 -9.79
C ALA A 67 -13.18 -14.87 -9.46
N MET A 68 -12.68 -15.59 -8.46
CA MET A 68 -13.31 -16.82 -7.97
C MET A 68 -14.67 -16.53 -7.31
N LEU A 69 -14.76 -15.52 -6.45
CA LEU A 69 -15.99 -15.17 -5.73
C LEU A 69 -17.11 -14.69 -6.67
N LEU A 70 -16.75 -13.96 -7.72
CA LEU A 70 -17.67 -13.42 -8.72
C LEU A 70 -17.90 -14.37 -9.90
N ASN A 71 -17.21 -15.52 -9.94
CA ASN A 71 -17.22 -16.46 -11.07
C ASN A 71 -16.98 -15.76 -12.42
N THR A 72 -15.94 -14.95 -12.50
CA THR A 72 -15.60 -14.13 -13.68
C THR A 72 -14.10 -14.19 -13.99
N SER A 73 -13.67 -13.50 -15.06
CA SER A 73 -12.26 -13.44 -15.42
C SER A 73 -11.45 -12.57 -14.46
N PHE A 74 -10.14 -12.84 -14.33
CA PHE A 74 -9.24 -11.99 -13.56
C PHE A 74 -9.27 -10.54 -14.05
N GLN A 75 -9.31 -10.32 -15.36
CA GLN A 75 -9.35 -9.00 -15.97
C GLN A 75 -10.61 -8.21 -15.59
N THR A 76 -11.74 -8.91 -15.45
CA THR A 76 -13.01 -8.32 -15.00
C THR A 76 -13.00 -8.01 -13.51
N ALA A 77 -12.37 -8.85 -12.68
CA ALA A 77 -12.39 -8.71 -11.22
C ALA A 77 -11.26 -7.81 -10.67
N PHE A 78 -10.11 -7.76 -11.34
CA PHE A 78 -8.91 -7.06 -10.87
C PHE A 78 -9.14 -5.56 -10.59
N PRO A 79 -9.93 -4.80 -11.37
CA PRO A 79 -10.28 -3.43 -11.02
C PRO A 79 -10.89 -3.29 -9.63
N GLY A 80 -11.66 -4.30 -9.18
CA GLY A 80 -12.20 -4.36 -7.82
C GLY A 80 -11.13 -4.38 -6.74
N ALA A 81 -10.07 -5.18 -6.90
CA ALA A 81 -8.94 -5.20 -5.96
C ALA A 81 -8.23 -3.85 -5.90
N VAL A 82 -8.00 -3.22 -7.05
CA VAL A 82 -7.39 -1.88 -7.13
C VAL A 82 -8.29 -0.83 -6.47
N GLY A 83 -9.60 -0.87 -6.72
CA GLY A 83 -10.57 0.03 -6.10
C GLY A 83 -10.65 -0.11 -4.59
N ALA A 84 -10.57 -1.33 -4.08
CA ALA A 84 -10.54 -1.62 -2.64
C ALA A 84 -9.31 -1.00 -1.98
N GLU A 85 -8.13 -1.20 -2.56
CA GLU A 85 -6.88 -0.66 -2.03
C GLU A 85 -6.78 0.87 -2.20
N ALA A 86 -7.41 1.43 -3.24
CA ALA A 86 -7.55 2.87 -3.40
C ALA A 86 -8.44 3.51 -2.31
N ALA A 87 -9.29 2.75 -1.62
CA ALA A 87 -10.04 3.30 -0.49
C ALA A 87 -9.12 3.72 0.68
N ALA A 88 -7.90 3.16 0.75
CA ALA A 88 -6.94 3.50 1.80
C ALA A 88 -6.39 4.93 1.72
N ILE A 89 -6.55 5.62 0.58
CA ILE A 89 -6.15 7.04 0.43
C ILE A 89 -7.29 8.02 0.75
N LEU A 90 -8.49 7.52 1.09
CA LEU A 90 -9.61 8.38 1.46
C LEU A 90 -9.36 9.04 2.83
N PRO A 91 -9.78 10.32 3.00
CA PRO A 91 -9.57 11.05 4.25
C PRO A 91 -10.42 10.53 5.41
N VAL A 92 -11.51 9.82 5.11
CA VAL A 92 -12.41 9.21 6.08
C VAL A 92 -12.44 7.72 5.82
N GLN A 93 -12.27 6.92 6.88
CA GLN A 93 -12.29 5.46 6.82
C GLN A 93 -13.22 4.91 7.89
N GLY A 94 -13.87 3.78 7.58
CA GLY A 94 -14.57 3.00 8.60
C GLY A 94 -13.59 2.29 9.54
N VAL A 95 -14.12 1.73 10.64
CA VAL A 95 -13.33 0.88 11.54
C VAL A 95 -12.78 -0.29 10.75
N ALA A 96 -11.46 -0.51 10.82
CA ALA A 96 -10.74 -1.50 10.00
C ALA A 96 -11.00 -1.39 8.48
N GLY A 97 -11.42 -0.21 7.99
CA GLY A 97 -11.73 0.01 6.57
C GLY A 97 -13.13 -0.44 6.11
N PHE A 98 -13.97 -1.00 7.00
CA PHE A 98 -15.32 -1.45 6.65
C PHE A 98 -16.17 -0.32 6.07
N GLY A 99 -16.94 -0.64 5.04
CA GLY A 99 -17.75 0.29 4.25
C GLY A 99 -16.94 0.93 3.13
N THR A 100 -15.84 1.62 3.45
CA THR A 100 -15.01 2.31 2.45
C THR A 100 -14.27 1.35 1.52
N TYR A 101 -13.76 0.23 2.05
CA TYR A 101 -13.03 -0.77 1.27
C TYR A 101 -13.96 -1.46 0.26
N GLU A 102 -15.13 -1.90 0.72
CA GLU A 102 -16.13 -2.59 -0.08
C GLU A 102 -16.74 -1.64 -1.12
N ALA A 103 -17.02 -0.39 -0.74
CA ALA A 103 -17.51 0.62 -1.66
C ALA A 103 -16.50 0.95 -2.77
N GLY A 104 -15.20 1.06 -2.43
CA GLY A 104 -14.14 1.28 -3.40
C GLY A 104 -14.03 0.14 -4.42
N ALA A 105 -14.08 -1.10 -3.94
CA ALA A 105 -14.08 -2.29 -4.79
C ALA A 105 -15.30 -2.34 -5.71
N ALA A 106 -16.50 -2.19 -5.14
CA ALA A 106 -17.75 -2.28 -5.87
C ALA A 106 -17.90 -1.14 -6.90
N ALA A 107 -17.45 0.08 -6.57
CA ALA A 107 -17.41 1.20 -7.50
C ALA A 107 -16.50 0.93 -8.70
N ALA A 108 -15.33 0.31 -8.49
CA ALA A 108 -14.44 -0.05 -9.59
C ALA A 108 -15.02 -1.19 -10.45
N LEU A 109 -15.65 -2.19 -9.82
CA LEU A 109 -16.28 -3.33 -10.49
C LEU A 109 -17.47 -2.94 -11.37
N LEU A 110 -18.15 -1.82 -11.09
CA LEU A 110 -19.20 -1.29 -11.97
C LEU A 110 -18.69 -1.03 -13.39
N TYR A 111 -17.46 -0.52 -13.55
CA TYR A 111 -16.85 -0.28 -14.86
C TYR A 111 -16.55 -1.57 -15.61
N SER A 112 -16.51 -2.70 -14.90
CA SER A 112 -16.32 -4.04 -15.44
C SER A 112 -17.65 -4.79 -15.68
N GLY A 113 -18.79 -4.11 -15.51
CA GLY A 113 -20.12 -4.67 -15.75
C GLY A 113 -20.68 -5.53 -14.61
N ILE A 114 -20.03 -5.53 -13.44
CA ILE A 114 -20.52 -6.25 -12.26
C ILE A 114 -21.48 -5.34 -11.49
N ALA A 115 -22.66 -5.85 -11.14
CA ALA A 115 -23.64 -5.07 -10.40
C ALA A 115 -23.11 -4.67 -9.01
N MET A 116 -23.47 -3.47 -8.55
CA MET A 116 -23.03 -2.91 -7.25
C MET A 116 -23.28 -3.88 -6.08
N LYS A 117 -24.44 -4.54 -6.06
CA LYS A 117 -24.79 -5.51 -5.02
C LYS A 117 -23.81 -6.69 -4.99
N ASP A 118 -23.54 -7.29 -6.13
CA ASP A 118 -22.66 -8.45 -6.25
C ASP A 118 -21.22 -8.06 -5.94
N GLY A 119 -20.80 -6.87 -6.42
CA GLY A 119 -19.51 -6.28 -6.09
C GLY A 119 -19.32 -6.04 -4.60
N LEU A 120 -20.32 -5.49 -3.89
CA LEU A 120 -20.27 -5.29 -2.43
C LEU A 120 -20.18 -6.61 -1.68
N GLN A 121 -20.95 -7.63 -2.08
CA GLN A 121 -20.93 -8.95 -1.44
C GLN A 121 -19.56 -9.64 -1.60
N ALA A 122 -19.03 -9.64 -2.82
CA ALA A 122 -17.71 -10.21 -3.09
C ALA A 122 -16.58 -9.42 -2.40
N ALA A 123 -16.67 -8.09 -2.38
CA ALA A 123 -15.69 -7.25 -1.71
C ALA A 123 -15.70 -7.43 -0.19
N LEU A 124 -16.88 -7.58 0.43
CA LEU A 124 -16.99 -7.89 1.85
C LEU A 124 -16.35 -9.25 2.17
N ALA A 125 -16.63 -10.27 1.35
CA ALA A 125 -16.02 -11.59 1.53
C ALA A 125 -14.49 -11.54 1.37
N LEU A 126 -13.99 -10.81 0.37
CA LEU A 126 -12.55 -10.53 0.21
C LEU A 126 -11.97 -9.84 1.46
N HIS A 127 -12.64 -8.81 1.95
CA HIS A 127 -12.15 -8.01 3.07
C HIS A 127 -12.05 -8.83 4.35
N LEU A 128 -13.09 -9.60 4.67
CA LEU A 128 -13.09 -10.53 5.80
C LEU A 128 -11.99 -11.58 5.66
N PHE A 129 -11.79 -12.13 4.46
CA PHE A 129 -10.73 -13.11 4.22
C PHE A 129 -9.34 -12.53 4.52
N ILE A 130 -9.05 -11.31 4.05
CA ILE A 130 -7.78 -10.63 4.30
C ILE A 130 -7.62 -10.31 5.79
N LEU A 131 -8.67 -9.81 6.44
CA LEU A 131 -8.64 -9.44 7.85
C LEU A 131 -8.41 -10.67 8.74
N CYS A 132 -9.12 -11.77 8.49
CA CYS A 132 -8.89 -13.05 9.16
C CYS A 132 -7.47 -13.57 8.92
N SER A 133 -6.95 -13.48 7.68
CA SER A 133 -5.59 -13.90 7.36
C SER A 133 -4.54 -13.08 8.12
N ALA A 134 -4.74 -11.76 8.23
CA ALA A 134 -3.85 -10.87 8.97
C ALA A 134 -3.88 -11.17 10.49
N VAL A 135 -5.07 -11.36 11.06
CA VAL A 135 -5.23 -11.72 12.47
C VAL A 135 -4.60 -13.09 12.75
N ALA A 136 -4.86 -14.09 11.90
CA ALA A 136 -4.31 -15.43 12.07
C ALA A 136 -2.79 -15.45 11.98
N THR A 137 -2.20 -14.78 10.98
CA THR A 137 -0.74 -14.70 10.84
C THR A 137 -0.10 -13.91 11.97
N GLY A 138 -0.72 -12.84 12.44
CA GLY A 138 -0.30 -12.10 13.63
C GLY A 138 -0.34 -12.95 14.91
N ALA A 139 -1.40 -13.73 15.10
CA ALA A 139 -1.53 -14.66 16.22
C ALA A 139 -0.45 -15.75 16.18
N ILE A 140 -0.17 -16.32 15.01
CA ILE A 140 0.92 -17.30 14.82
C ILE A 140 2.28 -16.67 15.15
N ALA A 141 2.53 -15.45 14.67
CA ALA A 141 3.78 -14.74 14.94
C ALA A 141 3.98 -14.45 16.44
N TRP A 142 2.91 -14.30 17.22
CA TRP A 142 3.00 -14.12 18.67
C TRP A 142 3.39 -15.41 19.42
N LEU A 143 3.36 -16.58 18.78
CA LEU A 143 3.75 -17.83 19.43
C LEU A 143 5.27 -18.02 19.54
N PHE A 144 6.08 -17.17 18.88
CA PHE A 144 7.54 -17.28 18.80
C PHE A 144 8.20 -15.91 19.00
#